data_AF-A0A520HUC9-F1
#
_entry.id   AF-A0A520HUC9-F1
#
_cell.length_a   1.000
_cell.length_b   1.000
_cell.length_c   1.000
_cell.angle_alpha   90.00
_cell.angle_beta   90.00
_cell.angle_gamma   90.00
#
_symmetry.space_group_name_H-M   'P 1'
#
loop_
_entity.id
_entity.type
_entity.pdbx_description
1 polymer ?
#
loop_
_entity_poly.entity_id
_entity_poly.type
_entity_poly.pdbx_seq_one_letter_code
_entity_poly.pdbx_strand_id
1 'polypeptide(L)'
;YWALDKSYKVSWLLNYRGGSFLLPDAEDVRRECKIRGVSFEVLSDGQANGILDEISSPSQNMETVVLEKAPKIAVYTPKGKQPWDDAVTLVLTYAEIPFTPIYDEEVMGDALLLYDWLHLHHEDFSGQYGKFFGAYRNAPWYIEQKRDAEALATKLGFNKVSDAKLAVATKIKNFVIGGGFMFAMCSATDSFDIALSAEGVDICEPMFDGDASDPGYQSKIDYNKTFAFKDFTLERSAIVYEFSDIDTTMKRSIAPDSDYFTLMEYSAKWDAIPSMLCQNHTQLVKGFMGQTTAFAGNLVKSNVLVMGENRQNGEARYIHGTKGKGMFTFYGGHDPEDYQHRVGDAPTVLDLHPNSPGYRLILNNVLFPAARKKKLKT
;
A
#
# COMPACT_ATOMS: atom_id res chain seq x y z
N TYR A 1 15.54 8.38 4.61
CA TYR A 1 15.81 7.10 5.28
C TYR A 1 17.27 7.00 5.73
N TRP A 2 18.26 7.08 4.82
CA TRP A 2 19.70 6.99 5.13
C TRP A 2 20.15 7.77 6.38
N ALA A 3 19.73 9.03 6.51
CA ALA A 3 20.10 9.86 7.67
C ALA A 3 19.59 9.28 9.00
N LEU A 4 18.38 8.70 9.02
CA LEU A 4 17.82 8.03 10.20
C LEU A 4 18.57 6.75 10.56
N ASP A 5 19.04 6.00 9.55
CA ASP A 5 19.87 4.81 9.75
C ASP A 5 21.23 5.18 10.38
N LYS A 6 21.77 6.34 10.01
CA LYS A 6 22.94 6.96 10.66
C LYS A 6 22.64 7.65 11.99
N SER A 7 21.42 7.49 12.52
CA SER A 7 20.97 8.09 13.79
C SER A 7 20.96 9.63 13.81
N TYR A 8 20.93 10.28 12.65
CA TYR A 8 20.64 11.71 12.59
C TYR A 8 19.17 11.97 12.94
N LYS A 9 18.93 13.03 13.71
CA LYS A 9 17.58 13.56 13.91
C LYS A 9 17.16 14.31 12.65
N VAL A 10 15.98 13.99 12.13
CA VAL A 10 15.45 14.62 10.92
C VAL A 10 14.12 15.27 11.24
N SER A 11 13.94 16.51 10.77
CA SER A 11 12.67 17.21 10.84
C SER A 11 12.03 17.23 9.45
N TRP A 12 10.91 16.54 9.28
CA TRP A 12 10.09 16.67 8.08
C TRP A 12 9.21 17.92 8.21
N LEU A 13 9.41 18.87 7.29
CA LEU A 13 8.72 20.15 7.26
C LEU A 13 7.49 20.04 6.35
N LEU A 14 6.37 19.56 6.90
CA LEU A 14 5.13 19.36 6.15
C LEU A 14 4.62 20.68 5.57
N ASN A 15 4.22 20.64 4.30
CA ASN A 15 3.74 21.74 3.46
C ASN A 15 4.72 22.92 3.27
N TYR A 16 5.90 22.90 3.89
CA TYR A 16 6.96 23.85 3.62
C TYR A 16 7.78 23.39 2.41
N ARG A 17 7.82 24.19 1.35
CA ARG A 17 8.54 23.90 0.08
C ARG A 17 8.25 22.48 -0.45
N GLY A 18 6.98 22.09 -0.44
CA GLY A 18 6.55 20.78 -0.90
C GLY A 18 6.95 19.62 0.03
N GLY A 19 7.23 19.86 1.31
CA GLY A 19 7.54 18.81 2.28
C GLY A 19 9.03 18.53 2.44
N SER A 20 9.86 19.58 2.55
CA SER A 20 11.31 19.42 2.65
C SER A 20 11.75 18.81 3.99
N PHE A 21 13.02 18.40 4.07
CA PHE A 21 13.62 17.86 5.29
C PHE A 21 14.69 18.81 5.81
N LEU A 22 14.68 19.07 7.11
CA LEU A 22 15.74 19.77 7.84
C LEU A 22 16.58 18.74 8.59
N LEU A 23 17.89 18.78 8.36
CA LEU A 23 18.88 17.89 8.94
C LEU A 23 20.04 18.70 9.53
N PRO A 24 20.79 18.13 10.50
CA PRO A 24 22.06 18.71 10.93
C PRO A 24 23.04 18.87 9.77
N ASP A 25 23.79 19.97 9.76
CA ASP A 25 24.82 20.19 8.75
C ASP A 25 26.06 19.33 9.05
N ALA A 26 26.22 18.26 8.28
CA ALA A 26 27.35 17.34 8.38
C ALA A 26 27.92 17.03 7.00
N GLU A 27 29.25 16.83 6.92
CA GLU A 27 29.94 16.64 5.64
C GLU A 27 29.48 15.39 4.89
N ASP A 28 29.25 14.31 5.62
CA ASP A 28 28.72 13.06 5.09
C ASP A 28 27.29 13.22 4.55
N VAL A 29 26.42 13.97 5.23
CA VAL A 29 25.07 14.30 4.74
C VAL A 29 25.15 15.08 3.43
N ARG A 30 25.98 16.13 3.36
CA ARG A 30 26.16 16.93 2.13
C ARG A 30 26.72 16.09 0.98
N ARG A 31 27.67 15.20 1.27
CA ARG A 31 28.24 14.27 0.29
C ARG A 31 27.17 13.31 -0.23
N GLU A 32 26.35 12.75 0.65
CA GLU A 32 25.28 11.83 0.29
C GLU A 32 24.24 12.50 -0.62
N CYS A 33 23.83 13.74 -0.29
CA CYS A 33 22.93 14.51 -1.14
C CYS A 33 23.52 14.72 -2.55
N LYS A 34 24.82 15.05 -2.67
CA LYS A 34 25.49 15.19 -3.98
C LYS A 34 25.53 13.90 -4.77
N ILE A 35 25.87 12.77 -4.13
CA ILE A 35 25.93 11.45 -4.76
C ILE A 35 24.55 11.06 -5.31
N ARG A 36 23.49 11.33 -4.55
CA ARG A 36 22.10 10.97 -4.90
C ARG A 36 21.38 12.03 -5.73
N GLY A 37 22.04 13.12 -6.13
CA GLY A 37 21.41 14.20 -6.89
C GLY A 37 20.31 14.97 -6.13
N VAL A 38 20.32 14.94 -4.79
CA VAL A 38 19.37 15.66 -3.94
C VAL A 38 19.86 17.10 -3.73
N SER A 39 19.03 18.09 -4.06
CA SER A 39 19.33 19.49 -3.82
C SER A 39 19.26 19.83 -2.33
N PHE A 40 20.18 20.68 -1.86
CA PHE A 40 20.22 21.13 -0.47
C PHE A 40 20.76 22.55 -0.37
N GLU A 41 20.43 23.24 0.72
CA GLU A 41 21.00 24.53 1.11
C GLU A 41 21.57 24.42 2.53
N VAL A 42 22.69 25.11 2.78
CA VAL A 42 23.27 25.21 4.13
C VAL A 42 22.67 26.43 4.80
N LEU A 43 22.08 26.22 5.98
CA LEU A 43 21.41 27.27 6.75
C LEU A 43 22.23 27.60 7.99
N SER A 44 22.33 28.89 8.30
CA SER A 44 22.71 29.31 9.66
C SER A 44 21.59 29.00 10.65
N ASP A 45 21.92 28.91 11.94
CA ASP A 45 20.93 28.68 13.00
C ASP A 45 19.80 29.72 12.98
N GLY A 46 20.11 30.98 12.67
CA GLY A 46 19.10 32.04 12.54
C GLY A 46 18.13 31.81 11.40
N GLN A 47 18.61 31.32 10.25
CA GLN A 47 17.74 30.98 9.11
C GLN A 47 16.88 29.75 9.41
N ALA A 48 17.47 28.71 10.02
CA ALA A 48 16.73 27.51 10.40
C ALA A 48 15.63 27.85 11.43
N ASN A 49 15.93 28.66 12.44
CA ASN A 49 14.95 29.12 13.42
C ASN A 49 13.85 29.95 12.77
N GLY A 50 14.17 30.85 11.83
CA GLY A 50 13.18 31.62 11.10
C GLY A 50 12.19 30.74 10.32
N ILE A 51 12.68 29.66 9.68
CA ILE A 51 11.82 28.68 9.00
C ILE A 51 10.93 27.95 10.00
N LEU A 52 11.48 27.51 11.14
CA LEU A 52 10.70 26.82 12.18
C LEU A 52 9.66 27.75 12.81
N ASP A 53 9.96 29.03 13.00
CA ASP A 53 9.03 30.03 13.51
C ASP A 53 7.87 30.26 12.52
N GLU A 54 8.17 30.38 11.22
CA GLU A 54 7.16 30.45 10.15
C GLU A 54 6.23 29.22 10.19
N ILE A 55 6.82 28.02 10.18
CA ILE A 55 6.07 26.76 10.23
C ILE A 55 5.23 26.68 11.51
N SER A 56 5.75 27.15 12.64
CA SER A 56 5.06 27.09 13.93
C SER A 56 3.81 27.97 13.98
N SER A 57 3.76 29.03 13.15
CA SER A 57 2.67 30.00 13.14
C SER A 57 1.30 29.32 13.00
N PRO A 58 0.31 29.66 13.85
CA PRO A 58 -1.06 29.15 13.71
C PRO A 58 -1.74 29.55 12.40
N SER A 59 -1.25 30.60 11.73
CA SER A 59 -1.80 31.07 10.46
C SER A 59 -1.31 30.28 9.24
N GLN A 60 -0.31 29.41 9.42
CA GLN A 60 0.27 28.61 8.34
C GLN A 60 -0.21 27.16 8.44
N ASN A 61 -0.62 26.60 7.30
CA ASN A 61 -0.94 25.17 7.21
C ASN A 61 0.34 24.32 7.05
N MET A 62 1.28 24.46 8.00
CA MET A 62 2.57 23.76 8.00
C MET A 62 2.82 23.13 9.36
N GLU A 63 3.62 22.07 9.41
CA GLU A 63 4.00 21.43 10.67
C GLU A 63 5.37 20.78 10.56
N THR A 64 6.11 20.79 11.67
CA THR A 64 7.36 20.04 11.79
C THR A 64 7.10 18.72 12.49
N VAL A 65 7.38 17.63 11.77
CA VAL A 65 7.33 16.26 12.29
C VAL A 65 8.77 15.77 12.50
N VAL A 66 9.11 15.46 13.75
CA VAL A 66 10.43 14.90 14.08
C VAL A 66 10.43 13.40 13.82
N LEU A 67 11.41 12.95 13.05
CA LEU A 67 11.69 11.55 12.75
C LEU A 67 12.91 11.08 13.56
N GLU A 68 12.77 9.96 14.27
CA GLU A 68 13.80 9.51 15.23
C GLU A 68 14.47 8.18 14.87
N LYS A 69 13.78 7.29 14.16
CA LYS A 69 14.30 5.95 13.86
C LYS A 69 13.84 5.46 12.49
N ALA A 70 14.76 4.87 11.74
CA ALA A 70 14.43 4.18 10.49
C ALA A 70 13.53 2.96 10.79
N PRO A 71 12.37 2.82 10.12
CA PRO A 71 11.46 1.72 10.35
C PRO A 71 11.99 0.42 9.75
N LYS A 72 11.70 -0.70 10.40
CA LYS A 72 11.95 -2.03 9.83
C LYS A 72 10.83 -2.42 8.88
N ILE A 73 11.20 -2.78 7.66
CA ILE A 73 10.28 -2.96 6.53
C ILE A 73 10.26 -4.44 6.14
N ALA A 74 9.05 -5.01 6.10
CA ALA A 74 8.79 -6.30 5.48
C ALA A 74 7.99 -6.12 4.19
N VAL A 75 8.33 -6.91 3.18
CA VAL A 75 7.54 -7.02 1.95
C VAL A 75 6.99 -8.43 1.87
N TYR A 76 5.68 -8.55 1.84
CA TYR A 76 5.01 -9.83 1.66
C TYR A 76 5.05 -10.22 0.18
N THR A 77 5.86 -11.21 -0.17
CA THR A 77 6.07 -11.62 -1.56
C THR A 77 6.48 -13.11 -1.63
N PRO A 78 5.93 -13.88 -2.59
CA PRO A 78 6.28 -15.29 -2.74
C PRO A 78 7.76 -15.47 -3.11
N LYS A 79 8.33 -16.61 -2.72
CA LYS A 79 9.70 -16.98 -3.13
C LYS A 79 9.70 -17.31 -4.62
N GLY A 80 10.67 -16.77 -5.37
CA GLY A 80 10.85 -17.06 -6.79
C GLY A 80 10.62 -15.85 -7.69
N LYS A 81 10.82 -16.03 -9.01
CA LYS A 81 10.64 -14.96 -9.99
C LYS A 81 9.17 -14.90 -10.42
N GLN A 82 8.51 -13.77 -10.17
CA GLN A 82 7.19 -13.47 -10.71
C GLN A 82 7.32 -12.90 -12.14
N PRO A 83 6.31 -13.08 -13.01
CA PRO A 83 6.32 -12.54 -14.36
C PRO A 83 5.86 -11.07 -14.45
N TRP A 84 5.73 -10.39 -13.32
CA TRP A 84 5.41 -8.98 -13.16
C TRP A 84 6.32 -8.38 -12.08
N ASP A 85 6.51 -7.06 -12.10
CA ASP A 85 7.29 -6.36 -11.08
C ASP A 85 6.43 -5.95 -9.88
N ASP A 86 7.07 -5.43 -8.83
CA ASP A 86 6.40 -4.84 -7.68
C ASP A 86 6.92 -3.40 -7.53
N ALA A 87 6.05 -2.42 -7.80
CA ALA A 87 6.36 -1.01 -7.76
C ALA A 87 6.98 -0.57 -6.41
N VAL A 88 6.53 -1.15 -5.30
CA VAL A 88 7.10 -0.83 -3.99
C VAL A 88 8.52 -1.38 -3.87
N THR A 89 8.76 -2.63 -4.25
CA THR A 89 10.15 -3.15 -4.22
C THR A 89 11.06 -2.41 -5.19
N LEU A 90 10.56 -1.97 -6.35
CA LEU A 90 11.28 -1.14 -7.31
C LEU A 90 11.72 0.17 -6.65
N VAL A 91 10.78 0.92 -6.05
CA VAL A 91 11.12 2.23 -5.45
C VAL A 91 11.94 2.12 -4.18
N LEU A 92 11.74 1.07 -3.37
CA LEU A 92 12.58 0.80 -2.20
C LEU A 92 14.01 0.49 -2.63
N THR A 93 14.20 -0.32 -3.68
CA THR A 93 15.52 -0.63 -4.23
C THR A 93 16.18 0.62 -4.82
N TYR A 94 15.44 1.39 -5.62
CA TYR A 94 15.91 2.67 -6.18
C TYR A 94 16.34 3.66 -5.09
N ALA A 95 15.57 3.77 -4.01
CA ALA A 95 15.88 4.64 -2.88
C ALA A 95 16.90 4.05 -1.89
N GLU A 96 17.43 2.84 -2.16
CA GLU A 96 18.31 2.07 -1.29
C GLU A 96 17.77 1.89 0.14
N ILE A 97 16.47 1.66 0.25
CA ILE A 97 15.80 1.37 1.52
C ILE A 97 15.76 -0.15 1.71
N PRO A 98 16.41 -0.69 2.76
CA PRO A 98 16.43 -2.12 3.00
C PRO A 98 15.05 -2.64 3.41
N PHE A 99 14.69 -3.80 2.87
CA PHE A 99 13.48 -4.53 3.23
C PHE A 99 13.77 -6.03 3.33
N THR A 100 12.92 -6.75 4.06
CA THR A 100 13.00 -8.21 4.17
C THR A 100 11.80 -8.85 3.50
N PRO A 101 12.01 -9.68 2.46
CA PRO A 101 10.96 -10.52 1.89
C PRO A 101 10.46 -11.53 2.93
N ILE A 102 9.15 -11.60 3.12
CA ILE A 102 8.48 -12.60 3.95
C ILE A 102 7.29 -13.16 3.17
N TYR A 103 6.83 -14.37 3.50
CA TYR A 103 5.61 -14.93 2.91
C TYR A 103 4.80 -15.71 3.96
N ASP A 104 3.94 -16.62 3.52
CA ASP A 104 3.01 -17.35 4.38
C ASP A 104 3.69 -18.05 5.56
N GLU A 105 4.83 -18.72 5.34
CA GLU A 105 5.54 -19.43 6.41
C GLU A 105 6.03 -18.48 7.50
N GLU A 106 6.67 -17.38 7.11
CA GLU A 106 7.23 -16.41 8.05
C GLU A 106 6.10 -15.66 8.79
N VAL A 107 4.99 -15.33 8.11
CA VAL A 107 3.82 -14.70 8.75
C VAL A 107 3.15 -15.65 9.75
N MET A 108 2.98 -16.92 9.37
CA MET A 108 2.42 -17.93 10.27
C MET A 108 3.33 -18.22 11.46
N GLY A 109 4.65 -18.06 11.29
CA GLY A 109 5.68 -18.13 12.33
C GLY A 109 5.90 -16.84 13.15
N ASP A 110 4.97 -15.88 13.11
CA ASP A 110 5.00 -14.64 13.90
C ASP A 110 6.17 -13.67 13.58
N ALA A 111 6.79 -13.77 12.41
CA ALA A 111 7.89 -12.89 12.01
C ALA A 111 7.48 -11.40 11.97
N LEU A 112 6.19 -11.09 11.79
CA LEU A 112 5.65 -9.73 11.75
C LEU A 112 5.96 -8.90 13.00
N LEU A 113 6.19 -9.55 14.15
CA LEU A 113 6.57 -8.87 15.40
C LEU A 113 7.91 -8.12 15.32
N LEU A 114 8.73 -8.42 14.31
CA LEU A 114 10.05 -7.83 14.12
C LEU A 114 10.03 -6.53 13.29
N TYR A 115 8.88 -6.18 12.70
CA TYR A 115 8.77 -5.12 11.72
C TYR A 115 7.81 -4.01 12.17
N ASP A 116 8.04 -2.80 11.66
CA ASP A 116 7.19 -1.63 11.92
C ASP A 116 6.18 -1.43 10.77
N TRP A 117 6.55 -1.87 9.56
CA TRP A 117 5.85 -1.61 8.31
C TRP A 117 5.81 -2.87 7.43
N LEU A 118 4.63 -3.16 6.87
CA LEU A 118 4.38 -4.30 6.00
C LEU A 118 3.79 -3.85 4.66
N HIS A 119 4.39 -4.27 3.55
CA HIS A 119 3.79 -4.15 2.23
C HIS A 119 3.09 -5.42 1.78
N LEU A 120 1.91 -5.29 1.15
CA LEU A 120 1.25 -6.34 0.38
C LEU A 120 1.05 -5.88 -1.08
N HIS A 121 1.47 -6.68 -2.06
CA HIS A 121 1.28 -6.39 -3.49
C HIS A 121 0.84 -7.64 -4.23
N HIS A 122 -0.10 -7.50 -5.16
CA HIS A 122 -0.48 -8.58 -6.10
C HIS A 122 -0.85 -9.92 -5.47
N GLU A 123 -1.23 -9.92 -4.20
CA GLU A 123 -1.62 -11.12 -3.51
C GLU A 123 -3.13 -11.34 -3.62
N ASP A 124 -3.52 -12.60 -3.76
CA ASP A 124 -4.89 -13.06 -3.64
C ASP A 124 -5.10 -13.76 -2.30
N PHE A 125 -5.69 -13.04 -1.34
CA PHE A 125 -6.05 -13.63 -0.05
C PHE A 125 -7.34 -14.46 -0.09
N SER A 126 -8.10 -14.45 -1.19
CA SER A 126 -9.34 -15.22 -1.33
C SER A 126 -9.12 -16.71 -1.65
N GLY A 127 -7.92 -17.07 -2.12
CA GLY A 127 -7.60 -18.44 -2.53
C GLY A 127 -8.10 -18.82 -3.92
N GLN A 128 -8.42 -17.83 -4.77
CA GLN A 128 -8.88 -18.01 -6.15
C GLN A 128 -7.74 -17.87 -7.19
N TYR A 129 -6.49 -18.08 -6.75
CA TYR A 129 -5.28 -18.11 -7.57
C TYR A 129 -5.13 -16.89 -8.48
N GLY A 130 -5.34 -15.70 -7.92
CA GLY A 130 -5.21 -14.43 -8.62
C GLY A 130 -6.28 -14.21 -9.69
N LYS A 131 -7.36 -15.00 -9.70
CA LYS A 131 -8.40 -15.00 -10.76
C LYS A 131 -7.83 -15.15 -12.18
N PHE A 132 -6.66 -15.79 -12.32
CA PHE A 132 -6.01 -16.02 -13.61
C PHE A 132 -6.64 -17.18 -14.42
N PHE A 133 -7.62 -17.89 -13.85
CA PHE A 133 -8.23 -19.08 -14.45
C PHE A 133 -8.78 -18.85 -15.87
N GLY A 134 -9.44 -17.71 -16.13
CA GLY A 134 -10.00 -17.40 -17.46
C GLY A 134 -8.94 -17.38 -18.57
N ALA A 135 -7.90 -16.58 -18.39
CA ALA A 135 -6.87 -16.35 -19.41
C ALA A 135 -5.75 -17.40 -19.39
N TYR A 136 -5.45 -17.99 -18.23
CA TYR A 136 -4.20 -18.73 -18.02
C TYR A 136 -4.35 -20.12 -17.41
N ARG A 137 -5.56 -20.70 -17.27
CA ARG A 137 -5.74 -22.06 -16.70
C ARG A 137 -4.87 -23.17 -17.30
N ASN A 138 -4.46 -23.02 -18.57
CA ASN A 138 -3.62 -23.99 -19.29
C ASN A 138 -2.14 -23.55 -19.38
N ALA A 139 -1.78 -22.38 -18.83
CA ALA A 139 -0.42 -21.89 -18.85
C ALA A 139 0.44 -22.69 -17.86
N PRO A 140 1.66 -23.13 -18.24
CA PRO A 140 2.52 -23.92 -17.36
C PRO A 140 2.80 -23.25 -16.01
N TRP A 141 3.05 -21.94 -16.00
CA TRP A 141 3.32 -21.18 -14.79
C TRP A 141 2.12 -21.13 -13.84
N TYR A 142 0.89 -21.09 -14.35
CA TYR A 142 -0.32 -21.06 -13.53
C TYR A 142 -0.58 -22.42 -12.89
N ILE A 143 -0.40 -23.50 -13.66
CA ILE A 143 -0.52 -24.88 -13.16
C ILE A 143 0.50 -25.13 -12.04
N GLU A 144 1.75 -24.68 -12.24
CA GLU A 144 2.81 -24.77 -11.24
C GLU A 144 2.50 -23.92 -9.99
N GLN A 145 2.11 -22.65 -10.18
CA GLN A 145 1.73 -21.77 -9.07
C GLN A 145 0.60 -22.36 -8.21
N LYS A 146 -0.43 -22.92 -8.85
CA LYS A 146 -1.53 -23.59 -8.16
C LYS A 146 -1.03 -24.77 -7.33
N ARG A 147 -0.25 -25.67 -7.93
CA ARG A 147 0.33 -26.84 -7.25
C ARG A 147 1.18 -26.42 -6.05
N ASP A 148 2.01 -25.39 -6.22
CA ASP A 148 2.92 -24.93 -5.17
C ASP A 148 2.16 -24.27 -4.02
N ALA A 149 1.08 -23.53 -4.30
CA ALA A 149 0.18 -22.97 -3.29
C ALA A 149 -0.56 -24.07 -2.51
N GLU A 150 -1.07 -25.11 -3.17
CA GLU A 150 -1.71 -26.27 -2.52
C GLU A 150 -0.72 -27.04 -1.63
N ALA A 151 0.52 -27.24 -2.11
CA ALA A 151 1.58 -27.87 -1.34
C ALA A 151 1.98 -27.04 -0.11
N LEU A 152 2.04 -25.71 -0.25
CA LEU A 152 2.32 -24.79 0.85
C LEU A 152 1.19 -24.78 1.89
N ALA A 153 -0.08 -24.73 1.47
CA ALA A 153 -1.22 -24.84 2.36
C ALA A 153 -1.18 -26.15 3.18
N THR A 154 -0.90 -27.27 2.50
CA THR A 154 -0.72 -28.58 3.15
C THR A 154 0.42 -28.57 4.16
N LYS A 155 1.57 -27.98 3.80
CA LYS A 155 2.74 -27.84 4.69
C LYS A 155 2.42 -27.01 5.93
N LEU A 156 1.56 -26.01 5.81
CA LEU A 156 1.10 -25.16 6.90
C LEU A 156 -0.05 -25.79 7.72
N GLY A 157 -0.52 -26.98 7.35
CA GLY A 157 -1.55 -27.72 8.07
C GLY A 157 -2.98 -27.40 7.63
N PHE A 158 -3.17 -26.80 6.46
CA PHE A 158 -4.48 -26.47 5.88
C PHE A 158 -4.83 -27.41 4.73
N ASN A 159 -6.12 -27.72 4.59
CA ASN A 159 -6.62 -28.52 3.47
C ASN A 159 -6.88 -27.67 2.21
N LYS A 160 -7.17 -26.38 2.39
CA LYS A 160 -7.48 -25.44 1.32
C LYS A 160 -6.53 -24.25 1.34
N VAL A 161 -6.24 -23.72 0.15
CA VAL A 161 -5.48 -22.47 -0.01
C VAL A 161 -6.25 -21.29 0.56
N SER A 162 -7.58 -21.23 0.37
CA SER A 162 -8.44 -20.19 0.94
C SER A 162 -8.35 -20.15 2.47
N ASP A 163 -8.37 -21.31 3.15
CA ASP A 163 -8.19 -21.40 4.60
C ASP A 163 -6.81 -20.91 5.05
N ALA A 164 -5.74 -21.31 4.33
CA ALA A 164 -4.39 -20.88 4.63
C ALA A 164 -4.24 -19.35 4.47
N LYS A 165 -4.78 -18.79 3.37
CA LYS A 165 -4.74 -17.34 3.10
C LYS A 165 -5.58 -16.55 4.10
N LEU A 166 -6.74 -17.07 4.53
CA LEU A 166 -7.52 -16.47 5.62
C LEU A 166 -6.73 -16.44 6.94
N ALA A 167 -5.99 -17.50 7.26
CA ALA A 167 -5.15 -17.54 8.46
C ALA A 167 -4.01 -16.51 8.39
N VAL A 168 -3.36 -16.38 7.23
CA VAL A 168 -2.32 -15.36 6.97
C VAL A 168 -2.92 -13.95 7.06
N ALA A 169 -4.04 -13.68 6.39
CA ALA A 169 -4.75 -12.41 6.46
C ALA A 169 -5.14 -12.05 7.90
N THR A 170 -5.50 -13.05 8.71
CA THR A 170 -5.80 -12.87 10.13
C THR A 170 -4.56 -12.48 10.94
N LYS A 171 -3.39 -13.09 10.69
CA LYS A 171 -2.12 -12.70 11.31
C LYS A 171 -1.73 -11.26 10.95
N ILE A 172 -1.90 -10.87 9.68
CA ILE A 172 -1.65 -9.51 9.19
C ILE A 172 -2.63 -8.51 9.84
N LYS A 173 -3.92 -8.84 9.91
CA LYS A 173 -4.93 -8.06 10.64
C LYS A 173 -4.49 -7.81 12.08
N ASN A 174 -4.00 -8.85 12.77
CA ASN A 174 -3.56 -8.75 14.16
C ASN A 174 -2.29 -7.90 14.30
N PHE A 175 -1.37 -7.95 13.34
CA PHE A 175 -0.22 -7.05 13.26
C PHE A 175 -0.67 -5.58 13.21
N VAL A 176 -1.62 -5.23 12.34
CA VAL A 176 -2.16 -3.87 12.28
C VAL A 176 -2.88 -3.50 13.58
N ILE A 177 -3.76 -4.36 14.10
CA ILE A 177 -4.45 -4.12 15.38
C ILE A 177 -3.45 -3.88 16.52
N GLY A 178 -2.31 -4.58 16.51
CA GLY A 178 -1.23 -4.46 17.48
C GLY A 178 -0.45 -3.14 17.43
N GLY A 179 -0.56 -2.36 16.35
CA GLY A 179 0.18 -1.11 16.17
C GLY A 179 1.03 -1.04 14.91
N GLY A 180 1.09 -2.12 14.13
CA GLY A 180 1.81 -2.15 12.85
C GLY A 180 1.17 -1.25 11.79
N PHE A 181 1.98 -0.87 10.80
CA PHE A 181 1.51 -0.16 9.62
C PHE A 181 1.47 -1.09 8.41
N MET A 182 0.33 -1.17 7.73
CA MET A 182 0.18 -1.95 6.50
C MET A 182 -0.05 -1.04 5.29
N PHE A 183 0.73 -1.23 4.23
CA PHE A 183 0.53 -0.60 2.94
C PHE A 183 0.20 -1.67 1.90
N ALA A 184 -0.98 -1.61 1.29
CA ALA A 184 -1.37 -2.57 0.27
C ALA A 184 -1.67 -1.89 -1.07
N MET A 185 -1.28 -2.56 -2.15
CA MET A 185 -1.51 -2.10 -3.52
C MET A 185 -2.12 -3.18 -4.39
N CYS A 186 -2.76 -2.75 -5.49
CA CYS A 186 -3.37 -3.64 -6.47
C CYS A 186 -4.38 -4.60 -5.79
N SER A 187 -4.42 -5.88 -6.21
CA SER A 187 -5.36 -6.89 -5.70
C SER A 187 -5.19 -7.27 -4.23
N ALA A 188 -4.06 -6.93 -3.60
CA ALA A 188 -3.87 -7.16 -2.17
C ALA A 188 -4.78 -6.25 -1.31
N THR A 189 -5.44 -5.25 -1.91
CA THR A 189 -6.33 -4.32 -1.20
C THR A 189 -7.72 -4.94 -0.96
N ASP A 190 -8.45 -5.26 -2.01
CA ASP A 190 -9.81 -5.80 -1.94
C ASP A 190 -9.81 -7.29 -1.60
N SER A 191 -8.88 -8.09 -2.12
CA SER A 191 -8.81 -9.53 -1.78
C SER A 191 -8.59 -9.75 -0.27
N PHE A 192 -7.83 -8.86 0.39
CA PHE A 192 -7.60 -8.91 1.84
C PHE A 192 -8.90 -8.71 2.63
N ASP A 193 -9.69 -7.70 2.28
CA ASP A 193 -10.99 -7.46 2.90
C ASP A 193 -12.00 -8.58 2.57
N ILE A 194 -11.97 -9.11 1.34
CA ILE A 194 -12.80 -10.25 0.93
C ILE A 194 -12.50 -11.46 1.81
N ALA A 195 -11.23 -11.83 1.97
CA ALA A 195 -10.82 -12.95 2.82
C ALA A 195 -11.33 -12.77 4.26
N LEU A 196 -11.12 -11.59 4.85
CA LEU A 196 -11.61 -11.31 6.20
C LEU A 196 -13.13 -11.38 6.33
N SER A 197 -13.87 -10.92 5.31
CA SER A 197 -15.34 -10.97 5.30
C SER A 197 -15.88 -12.40 5.18
N ALA A 198 -15.12 -13.28 4.51
CA ALA A 198 -15.47 -14.68 4.24
C ALA A 198 -15.00 -15.65 5.33
N GLU A 199 -14.56 -15.16 6.50
CA GLU A 199 -14.16 -16.05 7.61
C GLU A 199 -15.30 -17.00 8.02
N GLY A 200 -15.11 -18.30 7.75
CA GLY A 200 -16.08 -19.35 8.01
C GLY A 200 -17.12 -19.56 6.90
N VAL A 201 -16.92 -18.96 5.72
CA VAL A 201 -17.81 -19.08 4.55
C VAL A 201 -16.98 -19.46 3.34
N ASP A 202 -17.37 -20.53 2.65
CA ASP A 202 -16.66 -20.95 1.44
C ASP A 202 -17.09 -20.15 0.20
N ILE A 203 -16.20 -19.29 -0.29
CA ILE A 203 -16.44 -18.46 -1.48
C ILE A 203 -15.73 -19.00 -2.74
N CYS A 204 -14.96 -20.08 -2.61
CA CYS A 204 -14.22 -20.66 -3.73
C CYS A 204 -15.13 -21.60 -4.53
N GLU A 205 -15.23 -21.34 -5.83
CA GLU A 205 -16.00 -22.19 -6.74
C GLU A 205 -15.16 -23.42 -7.18
N PRO A 206 -15.79 -24.55 -7.60
CA PRO A 206 -15.13 -25.85 -7.76
C PRO A 206 -13.90 -25.93 -8.68
N MET A 207 -13.72 -24.96 -9.57
CA MET A 207 -12.55 -24.92 -10.45
C MET A 207 -11.27 -24.49 -9.72
N PHE A 208 -11.40 -23.85 -8.55
CA PHE A 208 -10.28 -23.42 -7.74
C PHE A 208 -9.79 -24.53 -6.81
N ASP A 209 -10.67 -25.16 -6.02
CA ASP A 209 -10.29 -26.12 -4.97
C ASP A 209 -11.03 -27.47 -5.03
N GLY A 210 -11.95 -27.65 -5.99
CA GLY A 210 -12.51 -28.96 -6.35
C GLY A 210 -13.82 -29.35 -5.66
N ASP A 211 -14.29 -28.59 -4.68
CA ASP A 211 -15.58 -28.76 -4.00
C ASP A 211 -16.52 -27.58 -4.22
N ALA A 212 -17.76 -27.71 -3.73
CA ALA A 212 -18.79 -26.70 -3.95
C ALA A 212 -18.65 -25.55 -2.95
N SER A 213 -18.73 -24.32 -3.45
CA SER A 213 -18.88 -23.12 -2.65
C SER A 213 -20.14 -23.17 -1.77
N ASP A 214 -20.16 -22.35 -0.72
CA ASP A 214 -21.28 -22.27 0.20
C ASP A 214 -22.55 -21.73 -0.52
N PRO A 215 -23.69 -22.42 -0.47
CA PRO A 215 -24.91 -21.91 -1.11
C PRO A 215 -25.29 -20.53 -0.57
N GLY A 216 -25.33 -19.55 -1.47
CA GLY A 216 -25.67 -18.17 -1.10
C GLY A 216 -24.62 -17.46 -0.26
N TYR A 217 -23.32 -17.78 -0.40
CA TYR A 217 -22.22 -17.17 0.37
C TYR A 217 -22.26 -15.64 0.44
N GLN A 218 -22.75 -14.96 -0.58
CA GLN A 218 -22.92 -13.49 -0.59
C GLN A 218 -23.73 -12.97 0.60
N SER A 219 -24.73 -13.72 1.06
CA SER A 219 -25.58 -13.36 2.21
C SER A 219 -24.96 -13.74 3.57
N LYS A 220 -23.86 -14.50 3.56
CA LYS A 220 -23.19 -15.04 4.75
C LYS A 220 -21.92 -14.27 5.13
N ILE A 221 -21.30 -13.53 4.20
CA ILE A 221 -20.09 -12.75 4.48
C ILE A 221 -20.37 -11.59 5.44
N ASP A 222 -19.38 -11.23 6.26
CA ASP A 222 -19.49 -10.20 7.30
C ASP A 222 -18.59 -8.99 7.02
N TYR A 223 -19.18 -7.92 6.50
CA TYR A 223 -18.48 -6.66 6.23
C TYR A 223 -17.93 -5.97 7.49
N ASN A 224 -18.34 -6.34 8.71
CA ASN A 224 -17.77 -5.76 9.93
C ASN A 224 -16.31 -6.17 10.14
N LYS A 225 -15.89 -7.31 9.57
CA LYS A 225 -14.54 -7.84 9.70
C LYS A 225 -13.52 -7.10 8.83
N THR A 226 -13.98 -6.47 7.75
CA THR A 226 -13.14 -5.76 6.77
C THR A 226 -12.55 -4.46 7.32
N PHE A 227 -11.52 -3.96 6.66
CA PHE A 227 -10.83 -2.72 6.98
C PHE A 227 -11.47 -1.53 6.29
N ALA A 228 -11.62 -1.62 4.97
CA ALA A 228 -11.91 -0.49 4.12
C ALA A 228 -13.31 -0.55 3.49
N PHE A 229 -13.79 -1.73 3.11
CA PHE A 229 -14.93 -1.87 2.20
C PHE A 229 -16.18 -2.44 2.87
N LYS A 230 -17.35 -2.06 2.36
CA LYS A 230 -18.67 -2.52 2.81
C LYS A 230 -19.57 -2.80 1.62
N ASP A 231 -20.62 -3.60 1.84
CA ASP A 231 -21.73 -3.81 0.91
C ASP A 231 -21.33 -4.25 -0.51
N PHE A 232 -20.14 -4.83 -0.66
CA PHE A 232 -19.63 -5.26 -1.95
C PHE A 232 -20.19 -6.63 -2.37
N THR A 233 -20.33 -6.82 -3.68
CA THR A 233 -20.74 -8.07 -4.30
C THR A 233 -19.53 -8.80 -4.86
N LEU A 234 -19.37 -10.08 -4.50
CA LEU A 234 -18.32 -10.94 -5.01
C LEU A 234 -18.57 -11.33 -6.47
N GLU A 235 -17.50 -11.33 -7.27
CA GLU A 235 -17.53 -11.84 -8.64
C GLU A 235 -17.46 -13.37 -8.62
N ARG A 236 -18.51 -14.02 -9.12
CA ARG A 236 -18.67 -15.47 -9.09
C ARG A 236 -18.00 -16.17 -10.26
N SER A 237 -17.85 -15.47 -11.38
CA SER A 237 -17.26 -16.02 -12.58
C SER A 237 -15.77 -16.24 -12.36
N ALA A 238 -15.31 -17.47 -12.60
CA ALA A 238 -13.88 -17.78 -12.59
C ALA A 238 -13.14 -17.27 -13.84
N ILE A 239 -13.86 -16.82 -14.86
CA ILE A 239 -13.24 -16.27 -16.08
C ILE A 239 -13.15 -14.74 -16.07
N VAL A 240 -13.74 -14.08 -15.06
CA VAL A 240 -13.57 -12.64 -14.82
C VAL A 240 -12.36 -12.45 -13.91
N TYR A 241 -11.56 -11.43 -14.21
CA TYR A 241 -10.26 -11.21 -13.55
C TYR A 241 -10.39 -10.52 -12.20
N GLU A 242 -11.45 -9.73 -12.01
CA GLU A 242 -11.75 -8.99 -10.79
C GLU A 242 -12.40 -9.89 -9.73
N PHE A 243 -12.21 -9.53 -8.45
CA PHE A 243 -12.74 -10.29 -7.32
C PHE A 243 -14.12 -9.85 -6.86
N SER A 244 -14.46 -8.57 -7.06
CA SER A 244 -15.69 -7.98 -6.57
C SER A 244 -16.02 -6.69 -7.30
N ASP A 245 -17.19 -6.12 -7.00
CA ASP A 245 -17.62 -4.81 -7.47
C ASP A 245 -16.91 -3.62 -6.79
N ILE A 246 -15.99 -3.87 -5.84
CA ILE A 246 -15.08 -2.84 -5.28
C ILE A 246 -14.24 -2.26 -6.40
N ASP A 247 -13.66 -3.10 -7.25
CA ASP A 247 -12.82 -2.64 -8.35
C ASP A 247 -13.67 -2.03 -9.47
N THR A 248 -13.19 -0.91 -10.00
CA THR A 248 -13.85 -0.17 -11.09
C THR A 248 -13.18 -0.38 -12.45
N THR A 249 -12.15 -1.23 -12.54
CA THR A 249 -11.40 -1.49 -13.80
C THR A 249 -12.30 -1.78 -14.99
N MET A 250 -13.31 -2.63 -14.82
CA MET A 250 -14.25 -2.98 -15.91
C MET A 250 -15.39 -1.97 -16.10
N LYS A 251 -15.57 -1.03 -15.17
CA LYS A 251 -16.67 -0.05 -15.17
C LYS A 251 -16.25 1.31 -15.73
N ARG A 252 -14.95 1.59 -15.77
CA ARG A 252 -14.42 2.87 -16.20
C ARG A 252 -14.39 3.02 -17.72
N SER A 253 -14.58 4.25 -18.19
CA SER A 253 -14.37 4.64 -19.58
C SER A 253 -13.59 5.95 -19.59
N ILE A 254 -12.27 5.84 -19.42
CA ILE A 254 -11.35 6.98 -19.31
C ILE A 254 -10.19 6.75 -20.27
N ALA A 255 -9.86 7.77 -21.07
CA ALA A 255 -8.66 7.73 -21.89
C ALA A 255 -7.41 7.88 -21.01
N PRO A 256 -6.29 7.18 -21.30
CA PRO A 256 -5.08 7.24 -20.49
C PRO A 256 -4.58 8.67 -20.22
N ASP A 257 -4.58 9.52 -21.24
CA ASP A 257 -4.11 10.91 -21.15
C ASP A 257 -5.03 11.81 -20.29
N SER A 258 -6.21 11.31 -19.92
CA SER A 258 -7.21 12.00 -19.10
C SER A 258 -7.44 11.32 -17.75
N ASP A 259 -6.78 10.19 -17.47
CA ASP A 259 -6.89 9.52 -16.18
C ASP A 259 -6.01 10.21 -15.14
N TYR A 260 -6.65 10.93 -14.23
CA TYR A 260 -6.01 11.57 -13.10
C TYR A 260 -6.85 11.40 -11.84
N PHE A 261 -6.19 11.43 -10.71
CA PHE A 261 -6.83 11.59 -9.42
C PHE A 261 -6.22 12.75 -8.66
N THR A 262 -7.05 13.39 -7.85
CA THR A 262 -6.68 14.56 -7.05
C THR A 262 -6.46 14.13 -5.61
N LEU A 263 -5.34 14.52 -5.04
CA LEU A 263 -5.04 14.38 -3.62
C LEU A 263 -5.81 15.41 -2.82
N MET A 264 -6.37 14.99 -1.69
CA MET A 264 -7.01 15.90 -0.74
C MET A 264 -5.96 16.72 0.01
N GLU A 265 -6.34 17.95 0.37
CA GLU A 265 -5.56 18.77 1.29
C GLU A 265 -6.01 18.55 2.73
N TYR A 266 -5.03 18.39 3.61
CA TYR A 266 -5.24 18.17 5.04
C TYR A 266 -4.55 19.27 5.84
N SER A 267 -5.07 19.54 7.04
CA SER A 267 -4.40 20.46 7.94
C SER A 267 -3.17 19.80 8.54
N ALA A 268 -1.96 20.28 8.23
CA ALA A 268 -0.73 19.74 8.81
C ALA A 268 -0.68 19.86 10.34
N LYS A 269 -1.42 20.83 10.91
CA LYS A 269 -1.54 21.05 12.36
C LYS A 269 -2.45 20.05 13.04
N TRP A 270 -3.61 19.77 12.45
CA TRP A 270 -4.67 18.96 13.08
C TRP A 270 -4.66 17.51 12.60
N ASP A 271 -4.28 17.30 11.34
CA ASP A 271 -4.33 16.06 10.59
C ASP A 271 -2.94 15.72 10.02
N ALA A 272 -1.91 15.76 10.87
CA ALA A 272 -0.51 15.58 10.45
C ALA A 272 -0.25 14.27 9.69
N ILE A 273 -0.99 13.20 10.01
CA ILE A 273 -0.85 11.89 9.35
C ILE A 273 -1.26 11.95 7.88
N PRO A 274 -2.53 12.27 7.53
CA PRO A 274 -2.91 12.36 6.14
C PRO A 274 -2.18 13.51 5.41
N SER A 275 -1.80 14.61 6.08
CA SER A 275 -0.91 15.62 5.46
C SER A 275 0.45 15.04 5.04
N MET A 276 1.05 14.20 5.88
CA MET A 276 2.32 13.53 5.57
C MET A 276 2.15 12.50 4.43
N LEU A 277 1.07 11.71 4.46
CA LEU A 277 0.78 10.70 3.44
C LEU A 277 0.46 11.32 2.06
N CYS A 278 -0.17 12.49 2.04
CA CYS A 278 -0.48 13.26 0.82
C CYS A 278 0.61 14.25 0.42
N GLN A 279 1.73 14.33 1.15
CA GLN A 279 2.78 15.31 0.88
C GLN A 279 3.39 15.10 -0.51
N ASN A 280 3.07 15.99 -1.44
CA ASN A 280 3.50 15.87 -2.82
C ASN A 280 3.81 17.25 -3.43
N HIS A 281 4.52 17.25 -4.55
CA HIS A 281 4.84 18.47 -5.31
C HIS A 281 3.72 18.85 -6.29
N THR A 282 2.74 17.96 -6.49
CA THR A 282 1.51 18.19 -7.25
C THR A 282 0.33 17.52 -6.53
N GLN A 283 -0.86 18.11 -6.62
CA GLN A 283 -2.10 17.49 -6.13
C GLN A 283 -2.77 16.61 -7.19
N LEU A 284 -2.47 16.85 -8.47
CA LEU A 284 -3.01 16.09 -9.58
C LEU A 284 -1.99 15.03 -9.97
N VAL A 285 -2.36 13.75 -9.78
CA VAL A 285 -1.51 12.59 -10.04
C VAL A 285 -2.13 11.80 -11.19
N LYS A 286 -1.30 11.35 -12.14
CA LYS A 286 -1.75 10.48 -13.23
C LYS A 286 -2.29 9.18 -12.66
N GLY A 287 -3.43 8.73 -13.17
CA GLY A 287 -3.94 7.39 -12.90
C GLY A 287 -3.08 6.35 -13.60
N PHE A 288 -3.09 5.14 -13.07
CA PHE A 288 -2.40 3.96 -13.58
C PHE A 288 -3.19 2.71 -13.22
N MET A 289 -3.20 1.70 -14.07
CA MET A 289 -4.06 0.54 -13.94
C MET A 289 -3.40 -0.57 -13.13
N GLY A 290 -4.22 -1.53 -12.68
CA GLY A 290 -3.78 -2.76 -12.03
C GLY A 290 -4.91 -3.78 -12.06
N GLN A 291 -4.73 -4.92 -11.40
CA GLN A 291 -5.82 -5.87 -11.20
C GLN A 291 -6.96 -5.25 -10.39
N THR A 292 -6.62 -4.52 -9.33
CA THR A 292 -7.53 -3.60 -8.65
C THR A 292 -7.02 -2.20 -8.89
N THR A 293 -7.66 -1.47 -9.80
CA THR A 293 -7.17 -0.15 -10.22
C THR A 293 -7.68 0.97 -9.32
N ALA A 294 -8.96 0.93 -8.96
CA ALA A 294 -9.57 1.95 -8.12
C ALA A 294 -10.78 1.36 -7.40
N PHE A 295 -11.20 2.04 -6.33
CA PHE A 295 -12.27 1.57 -5.47
C PHE A 295 -13.55 2.37 -5.73
N ALA A 296 -14.67 1.68 -5.88
CA ALA A 296 -15.99 2.32 -5.94
C ALA A 296 -16.24 3.11 -4.65
N GLY A 297 -16.36 4.44 -4.75
CA GLY A 297 -16.38 5.32 -3.58
C GLY A 297 -17.55 5.06 -2.63
N ASN A 298 -18.69 4.59 -3.15
CA ASN A 298 -19.86 4.22 -2.34
C ASN A 298 -19.66 2.94 -1.50
N LEU A 299 -18.70 2.09 -1.87
CA LEU A 299 -18.35 0.87 -1.15
C LEU A 299 -17.23 1.09 -0.11
N VAL A 300 -16.59 2.27 -0.09
CA VAL A 300 -15.65 2.65 0.97
C VAL A 300 -16.42 2.97 2.25
N LYS A 301 -15.98 2.43 3.39
CA LYS A 301 -16.59 2.71 4.70
C LYS A 301 -16.44 4.20 5.06
N SER A 302 -17.44 4.75 5.74
CA SER A 302 -17.48 6.18 6.07
C SER A 302 -16.40 6.65 7.05
N ASN A 303 -15.82 5.73 7.82
CA ASN A 303 -14.72 6.01 8.75
C ASN A 303 -13.33 5.85 8.11
N VAL A 304 -13.26 5.55 6.81
CA VAL A 304 -12.02 5.46 6.04
C VAL A 304 -11.83 6.77 5.29
N LEU A 305 -10.63 7.33 5.39
CA LEU A 305 -10.29 8.59 4.74
C LEU A 305 -9.98 8.32 3.27
N VAL A 306 -10.66 9.03 2.37
CA VAL A 306 -10.32 9.07 0.95
C VAL A 306 -9.30 10.19 0.75
N MET A 307 -8.04 9.83 0.58
CA MET A 307 -6.89 10.74 0.44
C MET A 307 -6.61 11.13 -1.02
N GLY A 308 -7.03 10.33 -1.98
CA GLY A 308 -6.95 10.62 -3.41
C GLY A 308 -8.12 10.02 -4.15
N GLU A 309 -8.74 10.80 -5.04
CA GLU A 309 -9.94 10.38 -5.75
C GLU A 309 -10.00 10.90 -7.20
N ASN A 310 -10.70 10.14 -8.05
CA ASN A 310 -11.23 10.65 -9.29
C ASN A 310 -12.73 10.96 -9.09
N ARG A 311 -13.04 12.24 -8.83
CA ARG A 311 -14.40 12.71 -8.55
C ARG A 311 -15.38 12.42 -9.69
N GLN A 312 -14.94 12.54 -10.94
CA GLN A 312 -15.82 12.40 -12.10
C GLN A 312 -16.37 10.98 -12.22
N ASN A 313 -15.57 9.99 -11.83
CA ASN A 313 -15.94 8.57 -11.90
C ASN A 313 -16.42 8.00 -10.57
N GLY A 314 -16.45 8.80 -9.50
CA GLY A 314 -16.80 8.33 -8.16
C GLY A 314 -15.82 7.30 -7.61
N GLU A 315 -14.54 7.41 -7.97
CA GLU A 315 -13.51 6.43 -7.63
C GLU A 315 -12.58 6.96 -6.52
N ALA A 316 -12.38 6.18 -5.47
CA ALA A 316 -11.26 6.37 -4.56
C ALA A 316 -10.02 5.67 -5.12
N ARG A 317 -8.86 6.32 -5.05
CA ARG A 317 -7.57 5.79 -5.53
C ARG A 317 -6.61 5.52 -4.39
N TYR A 318 -6.66 6.36 -3.36
CA TYR A 318 -5.73 6.32 -2.25
C TYR A 318 -6.52 6.54 -0.96
N ILE A 319 -6.57 5.54 -0.09
CA ILE A 319 -7.41 5.54 1.12
C ILE A 319 -6.61 5.12 2.35
N HIS A 320 -6.99 5.64 3.51
CA HIS A 320 -6.30 5.37 4.77
C HIS A 320 -7.26 5.22 5.94
N GLY A 321 -6.90 4.36 6.89
CA GLY A 321 -7.69 4.16 8.08
C GLY A 321 -6.88 3.65 9.27
N THR A 322 -7.52 3.70 10.43
CA THR A 322 -6.99 3.13 11.69
C THR A 322 -7.75 1.85 12.01
N LYS A 323 -7.03 0.81 12.46
CA LYS A 323 -7.62 -0.43 12.99
C LYS A 323 -6.88 -0.80 14.28
N GLY A 324 -7.60 -0.86 15.40
CA GLY A 324 -6.97 -1.06 16.70
C GLY A 324 -5.96 0.05 17.01
N LYS A 325 -4.70 -0.31 17.25
CA LYS A 325 -3.61 0.63 17.55
C LYS A 325 -2.77 1.03 16.33
N GLY A 326 -2.94 0.35 15.22
CA GLY A 326 -2.19 0.57 13.99
C GLY A 326 -3.04 1.13 12.87
N MET A 327 -2.45 1.20 11.70
CA MET A 327 -3.00 1.91 10.55
C MET A 327 -2.77 1.14 9.27
N PHE A 328 -3.59 1.44 8.27
CA PHE A 328 -3.44 0.90 6.95
C PHE A 328 -3.64 1.97 5.89
N THR A 329 -3.02 1.76 4.74
CA THR A 329 -3.21 2.56 3.54
C THR A 329 -3.38 1.62 2.36
N PHE A 330 -4.45 1.81 1.58
CA PHE A 330 -4.68 1.10 0.32
C PHE A 330 -4.51 2.07 -0.84
N TYR A 331 -3.76 1.64 -1.85
CA TYR A 331 -3.47 2.45 -3.04
C TYR A 331 -3.75 1.62 -4.30
N GLY A 332 -4.78 2.01 -5.05
CA GLY A 332 -5.23 1.32 -6.25
C GLY A 332 -4.30 1.53 -7.44
N GLY A 333 -4.22 0.51 -8.29
CA GLY A 333 -3.31 0.45 -9.43
C GLY A 333 -2.02 -0.33 -9.12
N HIS A 334 -1.25 -0.58 -10.17
CA HIS A 334 -0.05 -1.39 -10.11
C HIS A 334 1.24 -0.58 -9.99
N ASP A 335 1.57 0.21 -11.02
CA ASP A 335 2.81 0.98 -11.12
C ASP A 335 2.49 2.44 -11.51
N PRO A 336 2.86 3.44 -10.70
CA PRO A 336 2.61 4.85 -10.99
C PRO A 336 3.11 5.40 -12.32
N GLU A 337 4.16 4.82 -12.91
CA GLU A 337 4.77 5.31 -14.15
C GLU A 337 4.62 4.34 -15.33
N ASP A 338 3.85 3.26 -15.13
CA ASP A 338 3.38 2.36 -16.19
C ASP A 338 1.85 2.25 -16.16
N TYR A 339 1.19 2.95 -17.08
CA TYR A 339 -0.26 3.08 -17.10
C TYR A 339 -0.98 1.73 -17.19
N GLN A 340 -0.44 0.75 -17.94
CA GLN A 340 -1.03 -0.58 -18.10
C GLN A 340 0.08 -1.63 -18.16
N HIS A 341 0.58 -2.03 -16.99
CA HIS A 341 1.56 -3.11 -16.90
C HIS A 341 0.89 -4.49 -17.09
N ARG A 342 1.26 -5.20 -18.15
CA ARG A 342 0.78 -6.57 -18.43
C ARG A 342 1.82 -7.60 -18.02
N VAL A 343 1.36 -8.83 -17.81
CA VAL A 343 2.24 -9.97 -17.51
C VAL A 343 3.27 -10.12 -18.63
N GLY A 344 4.55 -10.04 -18.27
CA GLY A 344 5.68 -10.14 -19.19
C GLY A 344 6.17 -8.81 -19.78
N ASP A 345 5.56 -7.67 -19.45
CA ASP A 345 6.08 -6.36 -19.81
C ASP A 345 7.41 -6.09 -19.08
N ALA A 346 8.21 -5.18 -19.62
CA ALA A 346 9.50 -4.83 -19.04
C ALA A 346 9.32 -3.99 -17.76
N PRO A 347 10.23 -4.11 -16.77
CA PRO A 347 10.18 -3.28 -15.58
C PRO A 347 10.32 -1.79 -15.89
N THR A 348 9.60 -0.98 -15.12
CA THR A 348 9.78 0.48 -15.11
C THR A 348 11.20 0.86 -14.75
N VAL A 349 11.82 1.73 -15.58
CA VAL A 349 13.15 2.26 -15.33
C VAL A 349 13.05 3.54 -14.51
N LEU A 350 13.06 3.42 -13.18
CA LEU A 350 12.86 4.54 -12.25
C LEU A 350 13.84 5.72 -12.43
N ASP A 351 15.03 5.48 -12.98
CA ASP A 351 15.99 6.54 -13.33
C ASP A 351 15.40 7.59 -14.29
N LEU A 352 14.40 7.22 -15.09
CA LEU A 352 13.69 8.11 -16.01
C LEU A 352 12.57 8.91 -15.33
N HIS A 353 12.22 8.58 -14.08
CA HIS A 353 11.09 9.15 -13.34
C HIS A 353 11.48 9.64 -11.92
N PRO A 354 12.58 10.41 -11.75
CA PRO A 354 13.12 10.76 -10.41
C PRO A 354 12.18 11.65 -9.57
N ASN A 355 11.17 12.28 -10.19
CA ASN A 355 10.19 13.12 -9.53
C ASN A 355 8.75 12.56 -9.65
N SER A 356 8.59 11.25 -9.83
CA SER A 356 7.25 10.64 -9.93
C SER A 356 6.37 10.98 -8.72
N PRO A 357 5.19 11.62 -8.93
CA PRO A 357 4.28 11.90 -7.83
C PRO A 357 3.67 10.64 -7.23
N GLY A 358 3.39 9.59 -8.02
CA GLY A 358 2.77 8.38 -7.48
C GLY A 358 3.74 7.50 -6.70
N TYR A 359 5.00 7.38 -7.15
CA TYR A 359 6.04 6.72 -6.35
C TYR A 359 6.37 7.48 -5.06
N ARG A 360 6.28 8.80 -5.08
CA ARG A 360 6.41 9.62 -3.88
C ARG A 360 5.35 9.27 -2.81
N LEU A 361 4.11 8.97 -3.21
CA LEU A 361 3.07 8.54 -2.26
C LEU A 361 3.47 7.22 -1.56
N ILE A 362 4.05 6.28 -2.29
CA ILE A 362 4.58 5.04 -1.69
C ILE A 362 5.67 5.38 -0.66
N LEU A 363 6.64 6.21 -1.02
CA LEU A 363 7.74 6.58 -0.11
C LEU A 363 7.28 7.38 1.12
N ASN A 364 6.22 8.19 1.01
CA ASN A 364 5.64 8.88 2.16
C ASN A 364 5.14 7.88 3.24
N ASN A 365 4.57 6.75 2.82
CA ASN A 365 4.11 5.69 3.73
C ASN A 365 5.27 5.02 4.47
N VAL A 366 6.46 4.96 3.87
CA VAL A 366 7.64 4.31 4.47
C VAL A 366 8.14 5.10 5.67
N LEU A 367 8.15 6.43 5.61
CA LEU A 367 8.65 7.27 6.71
C LEU A 367 7.63 7.46 7.84
N PHE A 368 6.36 7.10 7.61
CA PHE A 368 5.28 7.29 8.58
C PHE A 368 5.59 6.69 9.97
N PRO A 369 6.06 5.43 10.09
CA PRO A 369 6.34 4.84 11.41
C PRO A 369 7.54 5.47 12.13
N ALA A 370 8.39 6.22 11.40
CA ALA A 370 9.50 6.96 12.00
C ALA A 370 9.07 8.23 12.73
N ALA A 371 7.84 8.71 12.48
CA ALA A 371 7.31 9.93 13.05
C ALA A 371 7.07 9.77 14.56
N ARG A 372 7.69 10.65 15.34
CA ARG A 372 7.45 10.71 16.78
C ARG A 372 6.01 11.14 17.04
N LYS A 373 5.24 10.31 17.75
CA LYS A 373 3.90 10.68 18.22
C LYS A 373 4.00 11.88 19.17
N LYS A 374 3.52 13.07 18.77
CA LYS A 374 3.28 14.18 19.69
C LYS A 374 2.19 13.72 20.66
N LYS A 375 2.45 13.78 21.98
CA LYS A 375 1.35 13.68 22.96
C LYS A 375 0.49 14.93 22.77
N LEU A 376 -0.75 14.76 22.29
CA LEU A 376 -1.73 15.85 22.30
C LEU A 376 -1.84 16.31 23.76
N LYS A 377 -1.59 17.61 24.00
CA LYS A 377 -1.91 18.21 25.29
C LYS A 377 -3.43 18.29 25.38
N THR A 378 -4.02 17.48 26.25
CA THR A 378 -5.41 17.65 26.72
C THR A 378 -5.52 18.86 27.62
#